data_AF-A0A844MGR5-F1
#
_entry.id   AF-A0A844MGR5-F1
#
_cell.length_a   1.000
_cell.length_b   1.000
_cell.length_c   1.000
_cell.angle_alpha   90.00
_cell.angle_beta   90.00
_cell.angle_gamma   90.00
#
_symmetry.space_group_name_H-M   'P 1'
#
loop_
_entity.id
_entity.type
_entity.pdbx_description
1 polymer ?
#
loop_
_entity_poly.entity_id
_entity_poly.type
_entity_poly.pdbx_seq_one_letter_code
_entity_poly.pdbx_strand_id
1 'polypeptide(L)'
;MTDITSRLDLAPVDYLSQSIVYLSRQKDSIGKAFHLNNPQPDSWSQLADFICSFGYPIKHIAYKDWQVELTHAVRSKENPLYHLKPFYKKLAPKAIVVADNISRPKTFTLAKKSVYDTVARMRD
;
A
#
# COMPACT_ATOMS: atom_id res chain seq x y z
N MET A 1 -12.74 -7.22 -4.41
CA MET A 1 -12.69 -7.66 -5.83
C MET A 1 -12.25 -9.11 -5.87
N THR A 2 -12.74 -9.91 -6.81
CA THR A 2 -12.50 -11.37 -6.85
C THR A 2 -11.22 -11.77 -7.61
N ASP A 3 -10.72 -10.90 -8.48
CA ASP A 3 -9.62 -11.14 -9.42
C ASP A 3 -8.32 -10.39 -9.06
N ILE A 4 -8.31 -9.62 -7.98
CA ILE A 4 -7.10 -8.97 -7.46
C ILE A 4 -6.44 -9.88 -6.42
N THR A 5 -5.31 -10.46 -6.80
CA THR A 5 -4.52 -11.38 -5.97
C THR A 5 -3.26 -10.77 -5.38
N SER A 6 -2.96 -9.49 -5.70
CA SER A 6 -1.79 -8.81 -5.17
C SER A 6 -1.90 -8.59 -3.65
N ARG A 7 -0.75 -8.65 -2.98
CA ARG A 7 -0.65 -8.29 -1.57
C ARG A 7 -0.87 -6.78 -1.40
N LEU A 8 -1.55 -6.43 -0.34
CA LEU A 8 -1.86 -5.08 0.08
C LEU A 8 -0.81 -4.62 1.09
N ASP A 9 -0.01 -3.63 0.70
CA ASP A 9 1.04 -3.07 1.55
C ASP A 9 0.55 -1.75 2.18
N LEU A 10 -0.13 -1.88 3.32
CA LEU A 10 -0.57 -0.75 4.14
C LEU A 10 0.27 -0.70 5.42
N ALA A 11 1.08 0.34 5.56
CA ALA A 11 1.89 0.60 6.75
C ALA A 11 1.34 1.83 7.51
N PRO A 12 1.13 1.73 8.84
CA PRO A 12 0.73 2.87 9.66
C PRO A 12 1.77 4.01 9.62
N VAL A 13 1.31 5.27 9.56
CA VAL A 13 2.20 6.44 9.43
C VAL A 13 3.07 6.68 10.68
N ASP A 14 2.57 6.31 11.86
CA ASP A 14 3.31 6.32 13.12
C ASP A 14 4.50 5.35 13.05
N TYR A 15 4.29 4.13 12.56
CA TYR A 15 5.38 3.18 12.33
C TYR A 15 6.43 3.73 11.34
N LEU A 16 6.00 4.28 10.19
CA LEU A 16 6.90 4.81 9.17
C LEU A 16 7.73 5.99 9.70
N SER A 17 7.08 6.95 10.35
CA SER A 17 7.74 8.14 10.89
C SER A 17 8.74 7.80 12.00
N GLN A 18 8.36 6.94 12.95
CA GLN A 18 9.26 6.48 14.01
C GLN A 18 10.44 5.69 13.43
N SER A 19 10.22 4.87 12.40
CA SER A 19 11.28 4.15 11.70
C SER A 19 12.29 5.10 11.05
N ILE A 20 11.83 6.15 10.38
CA ILE A 20 12.70 7.16 9.76
C ILE A 20 13.55 7.87 10.81
N VAL A 21 12.93 8.34 11.90
CA VAL A 21 13.64 9.01 13.01
C VAL A 21 14.65 8.05 13.64
N TYR A 22 14.26 6.81 13.95
CA TYR A 22 15.15 5.81 14.53
C TYR A 22 16.36 5.55 13.64
N LEU A 23 16.14 5.28 12.35
CA LEU A 23 17.20 4.95 11.38
C LEU A 23 18.17 6.11 11.16
N SER A 24 17.67 7.34 11.04
CA SER A 24 18.48 8.55 10.83
C SER A 24 19.48 8.81 11.96
N ARG A 25 19.21 8.30 13.16
CA ARG A 25 20.07 8.46 14.35
C ARG A 25 21.12 7.37 14.48
N GLN A 26 21.10 6.33 13.65
CA GLN A 26 22.10 5.27 13.69
C GLN A 26 23.26 5.59 12.76
N LYS A 27 24.48 5.71 13.29
CA LYS A 27 25.69 5.87 12.46
C LYS A 27 25.83 4.73 11.45
N ASP A 28 25.45 3.52 11.85
CA ASP A 28 25.48 2.33 11.00
C ASP A 28 24.46 2.37 9.86
N SER A 29 23.51 3.30 9.84
CA SER A 29 22.55 3.45 8.73
C SER A 29 23.08 4.31 7.58
N ILE A 30 24.22 5.00 7.76
CA ILE A 30 24.83 5.83 6.71
C ILE A 30 25.19 4.95 5.51
N GLY A 31 24.82 5.39 4.31
CA GLY A 31 25.08 4.63 3.08
C GLY A 31 24.22 3.36 2.94
N LYS A 32 23.14 3.21 3.71
CA LYS A 32 22.20 2.08 3.59
C LYS A 32 20.83 2.51 3.06
N ALA A 33 20.16 1.58 2.38
CA ALA A 33 18.76 1.69 2.00
C ALA A 33 17.91 0.69 2.81
N PHE A 34 16.69 1.08 3.15
CA PHE A 34 15.75 0.29 3.95
C PHE A 34 14.37 0.25 3.29
N HIS A 35 13.71 -0.91 3.32
CA HIS A 35 12.31 -1.04 2.93
C HIS A 35 11.42 -0.88 4.16
N LEU A 36 10.68 0.23 4.22
CA LEU A 36 9.73 0.51 5.31
C LEU A 36 8.32 0.06 4.91
N ASN A 37 8.19 -1.19 4.48
CA ASN A 37 6.92 -1.77 4.06
C ASN A 37 6.23 -2.41 5.28
N ASN A 38 4.94 -2.71 5.17
CA ASN A 38 4.25 -3.52 6.17
C ASN A 38 4.86 -4.95 6.15
N PRO A 39 5.45 -5.42 7.26
CA PRO A 39 6.05 -6.77 7.30
C PRO A 39 5.01 -7.89 7.23
N GLN A 40 3.75 -7.58 7.54
CA GLN A 40 2.62 -8.52 7.49
C GLN A 40 1.59 -7.98 6.49
N PRO A 41 1.88 -8.04 5.17
CA PRO A 41 0.97 -7.54 4.17
C PRO A 41 -0.29 -8.39 4.09
N ASP A 42 -1.44 -7.73 4.11
CA ASP A 42 -2.75 -8.36 4.00
C ASP A 42 -3.16 -8.58 2.53
N SER A 43 -4.32 -9.20 2.32
CA SER A 43 -5.00 -9.27 1.02
C SER A 43 -6.12 -8.23 0.92
N TRP A 44 -6.49 -7.89 -0.31
CA TRP A 44 -7.66 -7.04 -0.58
C TRP A 44 -8.97 -7.65 -0.07
N SER A 45 -9.08 -8.99 -0.02
CA SER A 45 -10.24 -9.66 0.56
C SER A 45 -10.30 -9.46 2.07
N GLN A 46 -9.18 -9.63 2.79
CA GLN A 46 -9.14 -9.40 4.24
C GLN A 46 -9.50 -7.95 4.60
N LEU A 47 -9.04 -6.97 3.82
CA LEU A 47 -9.45 -5.57 4.01
C LEU A 47 -10.97 -5.39 3.83
N ALA A 48 -11.55 -6.01 2.79
CA ALA A 48 -12.99 -5.93 2.55
C ALA A 48 -13.79 -6.59 3.68
N ASP A 49 -13.36 -7.78 4.14
CA ASP A 49 -13.97 -8.48 5.27
C ASP A 49 -13.88 -7.66 6.57
N PHE A 50 -12.74 -7.01 6.80
CA PHE A 50 -12.56 -6.10 7.92
C PHE A 50 -13.55 -4.93 7.85
N ILE A 51 -13.71 -4.27 6.70
CA ILE A 51 -14.69 -3.18 6.54
C ILE A 51 -16.13 -3.70 6.72
N CYS A 52 -16.45 -4.87 6.18
CA CYS A 52 -17.75 -5.53 6.38
C CYS A 52 -18.05 -5.79 7.86
N SER A 53 -17.03 -6.11 8.68
CA SER A 53 -17.20 -6.31 10.12
C SER A 53 -17.67 -5.06 10.88
N PHE A 54 -17.48 -3.86 10.31
CA PHE A 54 -18.04 -2.61 10.83
C PHE A 54 -19.48 -2.31 10.37
N GLY A 55 -20.11 -3.23 9.62
CA GLY A 55 -21.50 -3.11 9.16
C GLY A 55 -21.66 -2.45 7.78
N TYR A 56 -20.58 -2.24 7.04
CA TYR A 56 -20.63 -1.71 5.67
C TYR A 56 -20.64 -2.86 4.65
N PRO A 57 -21.78 -3.17 4.01
CA PRO A 57 -21.85 -4.28 3.07
C PRO A 57 -21.04 -3.99 1.80
N ILE A 58 -20.08 -4.86 1.49
CA ILE A 58 -19.28 -4.80 0.26
C ILE A 58 -19.54 -6.04 -0.59
N LYS A 59 -19.98 -5.84 -1.84
CA LYS A 59 -20.11 -6.93 -2.83
C LYS A 59 -18.78 -7.17 -3.53
N HIS A 60 -18.31 -8.42 -3.52
CA HIS A 60 -17.13 -8.83 -4.28
C HIS A 60 -17.53 -9.10 -5.74
N ILE A 61 -16.94 -8.34 -6.67
CA ILE A 61 -17.05 -8.51 -8.13
C ILE A 61 -15.66 -8.41 -8.76
N ALA A 62 -15.53 -8.82 -10.03
CA ALA A 62 -14.26 -8.66 -10.76
C ALA A 62 -13.95 -7.17 -10.97
N TYR A 63 -12.67 -6.82 -11.10
CA TYR A 63 -12.22 -5.44 -11.22
C TYR A 63 -12.84 -4.75 -12.44
N LYS A 64 -12.93 -5.46 -13.57
CA LYS A 64 -13.56 -4.93 -14.79
C LYS A 64 -15.05 -4.62 -14.59
N ASP A 65 -15.78 -5.50 -13.91
CA ASP A 65 -17.20 -5.28 -13.61
C ASP A 65 -17.35 -4.08 -12.66
N TRP A 66 -16.47 -3.97 -11.67
CA TRP A 66 -16.44 -2.81 -10.78
C TRP A 66 -16.17 -1.49 -11.52
N GLN A 67 -15.29 -1.47 -12.54
CA GLN A 67 -15.05 -0.27 -13.35
C GLN A 67 -16.29 0.15 -14.16
N VAL A 68 -17.06 -0.83 -14.66
CA VAL A 68 -18.33 -0.59 -15.35
C VAL A 68 -19.34 0.02 -14.38
N GLU A 69 -19.54 -0.61 -13.22
CA GLU A 69 -20.43 -0.11 -12.17
C GLU A 69 -20.04 1.31 -11.71
N LEU A 70 -18.76 1.57 -11.48
CA LEU A 70 -18.25 2.90 -11.12
C LEU A 70 -18.62 3.95 -12.17
N THR A 71 -18.50 3.62 -13.46
CA THR A 71 -18.81 4.54 -14.55
C THR A 71 -20.30 4.84 -14.62
N HIS A 72 -21.15 3.85 -14.33
CA HIS A 72 -22.60 4.01 -14.30
C HIS A 72 -23.10 4.75 -13.05
N ALA A 73 -22.52 4.49 -11.87
CA ALA A 73 -22.95 5.04 -10.60
C ALA A 73 -22.52 6.50 -10.42
N VAL A 74 -21.31 6.84 -10.84
CA VAL A 74 -20.77 8.19 -10.70
C VAL A 74 -21.14 8.97 -11.95
N ARG A 75 -22.23 9.74 -11.97
CA ARG A 75 -22.69 10.48 -13.17
C ARG A 75 -22.39 11.97 -13.16
N SER A 76 -22.29 12.55 -11.98
CA SER A 76 -22.23 14.00 -11.80
C SER A 76 -21.11 14.40 -10.83
N LYS A 77 -20.75 15.69 -10.80
CA LYS A 77 -19.62 16.22 -10.01
C LYS A 77 -19.91 16.26 -8.50
N GLU A 78 -21.18 16.16 -8.12
CA GLU A 78 -21.63 16.10 -6.73
C GLU A 78 -21.22 14.78 -6.07
N ASN A 79 -20.99 13.72 -6.85
CA ASN A 79 -20.42 12.49 -6.33
C ASN A 79 -18.91 12.68 -6.11
N PRO A 80 -18.39 12.50 -4.87
CA PRO A 80 -16.97 12.72 -4.56
C PRO A 80 -15.99 11.90 -5.43
N LEU A 81 -16.43 10.76 -5.96
CA LEU A 81 -15.62 9.90 -6.81
C LEU A 81 -15.49 10.41 -8.26
N TYR A 82 -16.24 11.44 -8.67
CA TYR A 82 -16.26 11.93 -10.05
C TYR A 82 -14.86 12.30 -10.55
N HIS A 83 -14.09 13.02 -9.74
CA HIS A 83 -12.75 13.47 -10.08
C HIS A 83 -11.72 12.35 -10.11
N LEU A 84 -12.02 11.20 -9.48
CA LEU A 84 -11.12 10.04 -9.43
C LEU A 84 -11.36 9.05 -10.58
N LYS A 85 -12.43 9.19 -11.37
CA LYS A 85 -12.70 8.31 -12.52
C LYS A 85 -11.49 8.08 -13.45
N PRO A 86 -10.68 9.09 -13.83
CA PRO A 86 -9.54 8.86 -14.71
C PRO A 86 -8.46 7.97 -14.07
N PHE A 87 -8.34 7.97 -12.75
CA PHE A 87 -7.41 7.12 -12.01
C PHE A 87 -7.82 5.65 -12.13
N TYR A 88 -9.10 5.36 -11.98
CA TYR A 88 -9.63 3.99 -11.99
C TYR A 88 -9.87 3.40 -13.38
N LYS A 89 -9.85 4.20 -14.45
CA LYS A 89 -9.99 3.72 -15.84
C LYS A 89 -8.73 3.09 -16.42
N LYS A 90 -7.55 3.40 -15.87
CA LYS A 90 -6.31 2.75 -16.30
C LYS A 90 -6.33 1.32 -15.77
N LEU A 91 -6.12 0.33 -16.65
CA LEU A 91 -5.76 -1.03 -16.25
C LEU A 91 -4.67 -0.91 -15.20
N ALA A 92 -4.80 -1.65 -14.08
CA ALA A 92 -3.73 -1.77 -13.12
C ALA A 92 -2.42 -1.98 -13.90
N PRO A 93 -1.39 -1.13 -13.72
CA PRO A 93 -0.13 -1.34 -14.40
C PRO A 93 0.30 -2.79 -14.16
N LYS A 94 0.65 -3.45 -15.26
CA LYS A 94 1.01 -4.86 -15.41
C LYS A 94 2.08 -5.26 -14.41
N ALA A 95 1.69 -5.54 -13.17
CA ALA A 95 2.54 -5.33 -12.01
C ALA A 95 3.19 -3.93 -12.06
N ILE A 96 3.11 -3.17 -10.97
CA ILE A 96 4.35 -2.48 -10.62
C ILE A 96 5.29 -3.64 -10.30
N VAL A 97 6.01 -4.14 -11.31
CA VAL A 97 7.35 -4.65 -11.05
C VAL A 97 7.94 -3.46 -10.32
N VAL A 98 8.04 -3.56 -8.99
CA VAL A 98 8.89 -2.64 -8.25
C VAL A 98 10.19 -2.80 -8.99
N ALA A 99 10.48 -1.81 -9.84
CA ALA A 99 11.64 -1.88 -10.64
C ALA A 99 12.74 -1.89 -9.59
N ASP A 100 13.41 -3.03 -9.46
CA ASP A 100 14.79 -3.09 -9.00
C ASP A 100 15.67 -2.07 -9.77
N ASN A 101 15.13 -1.42 -10.80
CA ASN A 101 15.66 -0.34 -11.63
C ASN A 101 15.17 1.08 -11.28
N ILE A 102 14.93 1.44 -10.01
CA ILE A 102 15.48 2.75 -9.61
C ILE A 102 16.98 2.55 -9.79
N SER A 103 17.60 3.23 -10.75
CA SER A 103 19.04 3.24 -10.94
C SER A 103 19.68 3.38 -9.57
N ARG A 104 20.15 2.26 -8.99
CA ARG A 104 20.72 2.26 -7.66
C ARG A 104 21.91 3.21 -7.81
N PRO A 105 21.97 4.34 -7.07
CA PRO A 105 23.26 4.94 -6.88
C PRO A 105 24.14 3.80 -6.39
N LYS A 106 25.25 3.50 -7.09
CA LYS A 106 26.17 2.39 -6.76
C LYS A 106 26.77 2.51 -5.34
N THR A 107 26.30 3.47 -4.55
CA THR A 107 26.77 3.91 -3.23
C THR A 107 25.93 3.39 -2.05
N PHE A 108 24.75 2.78 -2.25
CA PHE A 108 23.92 2.30 -1.13
C PHE A 108 23.85 0.78 -1.02
N THR A 109 24.06 0.26 0.19
CA THR A 109 23.88 -1.17 0.52
C THR A 109 22.48 -1.41 1.09
N LEU A 110 21.72 -2.36 0.53
CA LEU A 110 20.41 -2.72 1.08
C LEU A 110 20.59 -3.38 2.45
N ALA A 111 19.99 -2.80 3.48
CA ALA A 111 20.03 -3.34 4.83
C ALA A 111 19.04 -4.51 4.97
N LYS A 112 19.50 -5.62 5.55
CA LYS A 112 18.64 -6.77 5.92
C LYS A 112 17.91 -6.59 7.26
N LYS A 113 18.16 -5.49 7.97
CA LYS A 113 17.61 -5.26 9.31
C LYS A 113 16.13 -4.87 9.21
N SER A 114 15.25 -5.70 9.76
CA SER A 114 13.86 -5.32 10.01
C SER A 114 13.83 -4.21 11.06
N VAL A 115 13.24 -3.07 10.72
CA VAL A 115 13.03 -1.95 11.65
C VAL A 115 11.78 -2.17 12.51
N TYR A 116 10.88 -3.04 12.04
CA TYR A 116 9.59 -3.30 12.65
C TYR A 116 9.69 -3.76 14.10
N ASP A 117 10.48 -4.79 14.39
CA ASP A 117 10.56 -5.33 15.76
C ASP A 117 11.12 -4.33 16.78
N THR A 118 11.88 -3.34 16.30
CA THR A 118 12.46 -2.30 17.16
C THR A 118 11.44 -1.20 17.44
N VAL A 119 10.68 -0.79 16.42
CA VAL A 119 9.69 0.29 16.53
C VAL A 119 8.38 -0.21 17.14
N ALA A 120 7.96 -1.44 16.85
CA ALA A 120 6.77 -2.06 17.46
C ALA A 120 6.90 -2.16 18.99
N ARG A 121 8.12 -2.37 19.51
CA ARG A 121 8.43 -2.37 20.95
C ARG A 121 8.45 -0.99 21.60
N MET A 122 8.39 0.10 20.83
CA MET A 122 8.28 1.47 21.36
C MET A 122 6.82 1.91 21.53
N ARG A 123 5.86 1.03 21.23
CA ARG A 123 4.41 1.30 21.24
C ARG A 123 3.74 0.97 22.58
N ASP A 124 4.50 0.44 23.54
CA ASP A 124 4.11 0.16 24.92
C ASP A 124 4.61 1.26 25.86
#